data_AF-A0AAD5M2K1-F1
#
_entry.id   AF-A0AAD5M2K1-F1
#
_cell.length_a   1.000
_cell.length_b   1.000
_cell.length_c   1.000
_cell.angle_alpha   90.00
_cell.angle_beta   90.00
_cell.angle_gamma   90.00
#
_symmetry.space_group_name_H-M   'P 1'
#
loop_
_entity.id
_entity.type
_entity.pdbx_description
1 polymer ?
#
loop_
_entity_poly.entity_id
_entity_poly.type
_entity_poly.pdbx_seq_one_letter_code
_entity_poly.pdbx_strand_id
1 'polypeptide(L)' 'MNNNLPFDGFGACEGMKACCTCHVILSPEHYERVDRINPAGEEELDLLDLATELCDYSRLACQSLSNEVRYE' A
#
# COMPACT_ATOMS: atom_id res chain seq x y z
N MET A 1 -9.48 2.51 -7.06
CA MET A 1 -9.14 3.78 -7.74
C MET A 1 -8.13 3.46 -8.82
N ASN A 2 -8.49 3.65 -10.10
CA ASN A 2 -7.54 3.64 -11.21
C ASN A 2 -7.89 4.86 -12.08
N ASN A 3 -7.07 5.90 -12.03
CA ASN A 3 -7.30 7.15 -12.75
C ASN A 3 -6.68 7.14 -14.16
N ASN A 4 -6.35 5.96 -14.71
CA ASN A 4 -5.70 5.80 -16.02
C ASN A 4 -4.47 6.71 -16.19
N LEU A 5 -3.70 6.85 -15.12
CA LEU A 5 -2.41 7.53 -15.17
C LEU A 5 -1.41 6.60 -15.85
N PRO A 6 -0.48 7.11 -16.68
CA PRO A 6 0.48 6.30 -17.43
C PRO A 6 1.63 5.83 -16.53
N PHE A 7 1.31 5.12 -15.45
CA PHE A 7 2.28 4.44 -14.61
C PHE A 7 2.34 2.98 -15.06
N ASP A 8 3.20 2.72 -16.05
CA ASP A 8 3.36 1.38 -16.61
C ASP A 8 3.66 0.36 -15.50
N GLY A 9 2.82 -0.66 -15.39
CA GLY A 9 2.95 -1.73 -14.41
C GLY A 9 2.46 -1.43 -12.99
N PHE A 10 2.06 -0.19 -12.68
CA PHE A 10 1.52 0.15 -11.35
C PHE A 10 0.17 -0.54 -11.12
N GLY A 11 0.03 -1.24 -10.00
CA GLY A 11 -1.22 -1.91 -9.64
C GLY A 11 -1.56 -3.12 -10.53
N ALA A 12 -0.55 -3.84 -11.03
CA ALA A 12 -0.70 -4.94 -11.97
C ALA A 12 -1.63 -6.09 -11.51
N CYS A 13 -1.71 -6.35 -10.19
CA CYS A 13 -2.61 -7.38 -9.65
C CYS A 13 -4.04 -6.87 -9.36
N GLU A 14 -4.36 -5.62 -9.72
CA GLU A 14 -5.69 -5.02 -9.51
C GLU A 14 -6.16 -5.01 -8.04
N GLY A 15 -5.22 -5.05 -7.09
CA GLY A 15 -5.52 -5.07 -5.65
C GLY A 15 -5.74 -6.45 -5.05
N MET A 16 -5.51 -7.52 -5.81
CA MET A 16 -5.66 -8.93 -5.39
C MET A 16 -4.56 -9.43 -4.44
N LYS A 17 -3.83 -8.54 -3.76
CA LYS A 17 -2.73 -8.86 -2.82
C LYS A 17 -1.73 -9.90 -3.37
N ALA A 18 -1.38 -9.77 -4.64
CA ALA A 18 -0.52 -10.74 -5.33
C ALA A 18 0.77 -10.11 -5.90
N CYS A 19 1.00 -8.82 -5.67
CA CYS A 19 2.21 -8.12 -6.11
C CYS A 19 2.49 -6.89 -5.24
N CYS A 20 3.69 -6.34 -5.37
CA CYS A 20 4.12 -5.08 -4.74
C CYS A 20 4.12 -3.88 -5.70
N THR A 21 3.56 -3.99 -6.90
CA THR A 21 3.60 -2.90 -7.91
C THR A 21 2.75 -1.68 -7.55
N CYS A 22 1.92 -1.77 -6.50
CA CYS A 22 1.20 -0.63 -5.93
C CYS A 22 1.98 0.03 -4.77
N HIS A 23 3.26 -0.32 -4.58
CA HIS A 23 4.14 0.26 -3.57
C HIS A 23 4.29 1.76 -3.77
N VAL A 24 4.11 2.50 -2.67
CA VAL A 24 4.29 3.93 -2.58
C VAL A 24 5.05 4.26 -1.29
N ILE A 25 5.82 5.35 -1.33
CA ILE A 25 6.47 5.91 -0.15
C ILE A 25 5.65 7.14 0.27
N LEU A 26 5.12 7.11 1.49
CA LEU A 26 4.31 8.20 2.05
C LEU A 26 5.19 9.24 2.73
N SER A 27 4.68 10.47 2.90
CA SER A 27 5.29 11.40 3.85
C SER A 27 5.09 10.86 5.29
N PRO A 28 5.97 11.19 6.24
CA PRO A 28 5.83 10.72 7.62
C PRO A 28 4.46 11.00 8.23
N GLU A 29 3.90 12.19 8.01
CA GLU A 29 2.59 12.58 8.53
C GLU A 29 1.45 11.78 7.89
N HIS A 30 1.59 11.41 6.61
CA HIS A 30 0.63 10.56 5.92
C HIS A 30 0.73 9.12 6.38
N TYR A 31 1.94 8.60 6.53
CA TYR A 31 2.20 7.26 7.03
C TYR A 31 1.57 7.09 8.42
N GLU A 32 1.88 7.97 9.37
CA GLU A 32 1.33 7.91 10.73
C GLU A 32 -0.20 7.93 10.75
N ARG A 33 -0.82 8.73 9.86
CA ARG A 33 -2.28 8.79 9.75
C ARG A 33 -2.87 7.49 9.19
N VAL A 34 -2.26 6.94 8.14
CA VAL A 34 -2.73 5.68 7.52
C VAL A 34 -2.51 4.53 8.49
N ASP A 35 -1.32 4.41 9.07
CA ASP A 35 -0.95 3.34 9.99
C ASP A 35 -1.82 3.32 11.25
N ARG A 36 -2.21 4.48 11.77
CA ARG A 36 -3.15 4.57 12.89
C ARG A 36 -4.55 4.04 12.56
N ILE A 37 -5.02 4.23 11.33
CA ILE A 37 -6.40 3.86 10.91
C ILE A 37 -6.42 2.44 10.33
N ASN A 38 -5.33 2.03 9.69
CA ASN A 38 -5.18 0.78 8.98
C ASN A 38 -3.69 0.37 9.02
N PRO A 39 -3.27 -0.23 10.15
CA PRO A 39 -1.92 -0.75 10.30
C PRO A 39 -1.59 -1.73 9.17
N ALA A 40 -0.33 -1.77 8.74
CA ALA A 40 0.09 -2.77 7.77
C ALA A 40 -0.10 -4.18 8.35
N GLY A 41 -0.84 -5.04 7.64
CA GLY A 41 -0.99 -6.45 8.00
C GLY A 41 0.21 -7.29 7.53
N GLU A 42 0.36 -8.50 8.07
CA GLU A 42 1.46 -9.41 7.70
C GLU A 42 1.55 -9.64 6.19
N GLU A 43 0.41 -9.88 5.52
CA GLU A 43 0.37 -10.07 4.06
C GLU A 43 0.84 -8.83 3.26
N GLU A 44 0.60 -7.62 3.78
CA GLU A 44 1.13 -6.40 3.16
C GLU A 44 2.64 -6.32 3.34
N LEU A 45 3.15 -6.65 4.53
CA LEU A 45 4.57 -6.65 4.85
C LEU A 45 5.35 -7.69 4.04
N ASP A 46 4.81 -8.92 3.91
CA ASP A 46 5.41 -9.99 3.10
C ASP A 46 5.56 -9.59 1.62
N LEU A 47 4.58 -8.84 1.09
CA LEU A 47 4.66 -8.31 -0.27
C LEU A 47 5.62 -7.12 -0.37
N LEU A 48 5.68 -6.26 0.65
CA LEU A 48 6.62 -5.13 0.70
C LEU A 48 8.08 -5.59 0.75
N ASP A 49 8.38 -6.76 1.33
CA ASP A 49 9.72 -7.36 1.29
C ASP A 49 10.21 -7.65 -0.13
N LEU A 50 9.29 -7.77 -1.10
CA LEU A 50 9.60 -7.95 -2.52
C LEU A 50 9.74 -6.60 -3.27
N ALA A 51 9.46 -5.48 -2.62
CA ALA A 51 9.48 -4.16 -3.24
C ALA A 51 10.92 -3.64 -3.43
N THR A 52 11.12 -2.85 -4.48
CA THR A 52 12.39 -2.16 -4.72
C THR A 52 12.43 -0.89 -3.87
N GLU A 53 13.59 -0.55 -3.30
CA GLU A 53 13.77 0.67 -2.49
C GLU A 53 12.82 0.78 -1.28
N LEU A 54 12.63 -0.33 -0.56
CA LEU A 54 11.83 -0.37 0.67
C LEU A 54 12.41 0.56 1.76
N CYS A 55 11.53 1.27 2.46
CA CYS A 55 11.84 2.10 3.62
C CYS A 55 10.68 2.15 4.62
N ASP A 56 10.90 2.73 5.80
CA ASP A 56 9.95 2.80 6.93
C ASP A 56 8.59 3.44 6.58
N TYR A 57 8.53 4.26 5.53
CA TYR A 57 7.31 4.94 5.10
C TYR A 57 6.62 4.27 3.90
N SER A 58 7.03 3.04 3.58
CA SER A 58 6.50 2.25 2.46
C SER A 58 5.15 1.64 2.79
N ARG A 59 4.21 1.74 1.86
CA ARG A 59 2.90 1.07 1.93
C ARG A 59 2.48 0.55 0.57
N LEU A 60 1.59 -0.44 0.55
CA LEU A 60 0.86 -0.81 -0.64
C LEU A 60 -0.37 0.08 -0.76
N ALA A 61 -0.39 0.97 -1.76
CA ALA A 61 -1.49 1.93 -1.96
C ALA A 61 -2.85 1.24 -2.07
N CYS A 62 -2.85 0.04 -2.66
CA CYS A 62 -4.04 -0.78 -2.82
C CYS A 62 -4.56 -1.39 -1.50
N GLN A 63 -3.75 -1.43 -0.45
CA GLN A 63 -4.12 -1.91 0.90
C GLN A 63 -4.33 -0.77 1.90
N SER A 64 -3.75 0.42 1.64
CA SER A 64 -3.74 1.57 2.55
C SER A 64 -5.12 2.18 2.86
N LEU A 65 -6.16 1.86 2.09
CA LEU A 65 -7.54 2.38 2.25
C LEU A 65 -8.60 1.28 2.17
N SER A 66 -8.26 0.03 2.52
CA SER A 66 -9.22 -1.07 2.42
C SER A 66 -10.49 -0.78 3.24
N ASN A 67 -11.66 -1.13 2.68
CA ASN A 67 -12.98 -0.73 3.17
C ASN A 67 -13.40 -1.41 4.49
N GLU A 68 -12.55 -2.28 5.05
CA GLU A 68 -12.67 -2.83 6.41
C GLU A 68 -12.04 -1.88 7.45
N VAL A 69 -12.44 -0.61 7.43
CA VAL A 69 -12.19 0.27 8.58
C VAL A 69 -13.05 -0.25 9.73
N ARG A 70 -12.43 -1.00 10.64
CA ARG A 70 -13.03 -1.29 11.95
C ARG A 70 -13.05 0.03 12.73
N TYR A 71 -14.23 0.62 12.84
CA TYR A 71 -14.47 1.66 13.83
C TYR A 71 -14.46 0.98 15.20
N GLU A 72 -13.40 1.21 15.97
CA GLU A 72 -13.46 1.09 17.43
C GLU A 72 -13.95 2.41 18.03
#